data_AF-A0A6B2UVA4-F1
#
_entry.id   AF-A0A6B2UVA4-F1
#
_cell.length_a   1.000
_cell.length_b   1.000
_cell.length_c   1.000
_cell.angle_alpha   90.00
_cell.angle_beta   90.00
_cell.angle_gamma   90.00
#
_symmetry.space_group_name_H-M   'P 1'
#
loop_
_entity.id
_entity.type
_entity.pdbx_description
1 polymer ?
#
loop_
_entity_poly.entity_id
_entity_poly.type
_entity_poly.pdbx_seq_one_letter_code
_entity_poly.pdbx_strand_id
1 'polypeptide(L)' 'MPNLPDIAWVLVHTEDWGGGLERTYRADNVEHAGCGGDVVLVHLHDSMDAVTCAYCRCATCGDDLTGDGNNGTS' A
#
# COMPACT_ATOMS: atom_id res chain seq x y z
N MET A 1 1.41 -7.50 15.12
CA MET A 1 1.95 -6.80 13.95
C MET A 1 0.80 -6.70 12.97
N PRO A 2 0.39 -5.50 12.52
CA PRO A 2 -0.66 -5.39 11.50
C PRO A 2 -0.19 -6.16 10.27
N ASN A 3 -1.05 -7.05 9.76
CA ASN A 3 -0.80 -7.88 8.59
C ASN A 3 -0.56 -6.98 7.39
N LEU A 4 0.71 -6.76 7.03
CA LEU A 4 1.03 -6.19 5.74
C LEU A 4 0.75 -7.26 4.68
N PRO A 5 0.15 -6.87 3.54
CA PRO A 5 -0.27 -7.82 2.53
C PRO A 5 0.93 -8.56 1.89
N ASP A 6 0.74 -9.85 1.62
CA ASP A 6 1.72 -10.80 1.05
C ASP A 6 1.87 -10.54 -0.45
N ILE A 7 2.45 -9.39 -0.76
CA ILE A 7 2.67 -8.91 -2.12
C ILE A 7 4.18 -8.70 -2.25
N ALA A 8 4.78 -9.11 -3.38
CA ALA A 8 6.19 -8.89 -3.64
C ALA A 8 6.48 -7.41 -4.00
N TRP A 9 6.33 -6.51 -3.02
CA TRP A 9 6.76 -5.11 -3.12
C TRP A 9 8.02 -4.84 -2.31
N VAL A 10 8.77 -3.86 -2.78
CA VAL A 10 9.92 -3.29 -2.08
C VAL A 10 9.64 -1.82 -1.85
N LEU A 11 9.75 -1.37 -0.59
CA LEU A 11 9.66 0.04 -0.27
C LEU A 11 10.87 0.76 -0.90
N VAL A 12 10.62 1.62 -1.89
CA VAL A 12 11.69 2.33 -2.60
C VAL A 12 11.87 3.76 -2.10
N HIS A 13 10.84 4.31 -1.44
CA HIS A 13 10.93 5.62 -0.81
C HIS A 13 10.20 5.64 0.54
N THR A 14 10.93 6.04 1.58
CA THR A 14 10.44 6.15 2.96
C THR A 14 10.00 7.57 3.33
N GLU A 15 10.18 8.54 2.43
CA GLU A 15 9.62 9.87 2.65
C GLU A 15 8.10 9.76 2.71
N ASP A 16 7.51 10.43 3.69
CA ASP A 16 6.07 10.49 3.88
C ASP A 16 5.49 11.63 3.04
N TRP A 17 4.60 11.28 2.11
CA TRP A 17 3.87 12.21 1.25
C TRP A 17 2.42 12.41 1.75
N GLY A 18 2.07 11.79 2.87
CA GLY A 18 0.76 11.85 3.49
C GLY A 18 0.48 13.20 4.16
N GLY A 19 -0.78 13.37 4.58
CA GLY A 19 -1.25 14.57 5.27
C GLY A 19 -1.98 14.23 6.56
N GLY A 20 -1.66 14.95 7.64
CA GLY A 20 -2.31 14.78 8.94
C GLY A 20 -2.07 13.40 9.54
N LEU A 21 -3.12 12.56 9.54
CA LEU A 21 -3.13 11.19 10.05
C LEU A 21 -2.79 10.14 8.99
N GLU A 22 -2.69 10.54 7.72
CA GLU A 22 -2.26 9.66 6.65
C GLU A 22 -0.72 9.67 6.56
N ARG A 23 -0.14 8.48 6.39
CA ARG A 23 1.24 8.30 5.97
C ARG A 23 1.26 7.60 4.62
N THR A 24 1.93 8.20 3.64
CA THR A 24 1.93 7.70 2.27
C THR A 24 3.36 7.51 1.78
N TYR A 25 3.66 6.29 1.31
CA TYR A 25 4.99 5.86 0.88
C TYR A 25 4.96 5.29 -0.55
N ARG A 26 6.10 5.37 -1.25
CA ARG A 26 6.24 4.77 -2.58
C ARG A 26 6.98 3.43 -2.48
N ALA A 27 6.38 2.42 -3.07
CA ALA A 27 6.92 1.09 -3.22
C ALA A 27 6.95 0.70 -4.70
N ASP A 28 7.78 -0.28 -5.04
CA ASP A 28 7.75 -0.95 -6.35
C ASP A 28 7.21 -2.35 -6.16
N ASN A 29 6.31 -2.79 -7.04
CA ASN A 29 5.78 -4.15 -7.08
C ASN A 29 6.21 -4.85 -8.37
N VAL A 30 7.03 -5.89 -8.22
CA VAL A 30 7.60 -6.64 -9.35
C VAL A 30 6.53 -7.45 -10.08
N GLU A 31 5.48 -7.88 -9.39
CA GLU A 31 4.36 -8.64 -9.98
C GLU A 31 3.40 -7.74 -10.76
N HIS A 32 3.44 -6.42 -10.50
CA HIS A 32 2.64 -5.42 -11.20
C HIS A 32 3.46 -4.59 -12.21
N ALA A 33 4.56 -5.18 -12.74
CA ALA A 33 5.44 -4.53 -13.71
C ALA A 33 4.72 -4.10 -15.00
N GLY A 34 3.58 -4.71 -15.35
CA GLY A 34 2.78 -4.37 -16.53
C GLY A 34 2.23 -2.93 -16.54
N CYS A 35 2.05 -2.32 -15.36
CA CYS A 35 1.59 -0.93 -15.22
C CYS A 35 2.70 0.04 -14.76
N GLY A 36 3.97 -0.40 -14.81
CA GLY A 36 5.13 0.41 -14.43
C GLY A 36 5.67 0.11 -13.03
N GLY A 37 5.08 -0.81 -12.27
CA GLY A 37 5.60 -1.26 -10.96
C GLY A 37 5.37 -0.27 -9.81
N ASP A 38 5.04 0.99 -10.10
CA ASP A 38 4.81 2.00 -9.08
C ASP A 38 3.58 1.72 -8.20
N VAL A 39 3.83 1.58 -6.91
CA VAL A 39 2.83 1.33 -5.87
C VAL A 39 2.88 2.42 -4.81
N VAL A 40 1.70 2.81 -4.36
CA VAL A 40 1.53 3.70 -3.22
C VAL A 40 1.04 2.88 -2.05
N LEU A 41 1.81 2.87 -0.96
CA LEU A 41 1.42 2.31 0.33
C LEU A 41 0.87 3.44 1.20
N VAL A 42 -0.33 3.26 1.73
CA VAL A 42 -1.00 4.25 2.57
C VAL A 42 -1.33 3.64 3.92
N HIS A 43 -0.89 4.28 5.00
CA HIS A 43 -1.26 3.97 6.37
C HIS A 43 -2.14 5.10 6.93
N LEU A 44 -3.24 4.74 7.57
CA LEU A 44 -4.07 5.67 8.33
C LEU A 44 -3.80 5.46 9.81
N HIS A 45 -3.45 6.55 10.49
CA HIS A 45 -3.17 6.56 11.92
C HIS A 45 -4.34 7.18 12.68
N ASP A 46 -4.47 6.87 13.97
CA ASP A 46 -5.31 7.64 14.88
C ASP A 46 -4.53 8.79 15.53
N SER A 47 -5.18 9.56 16.41
CA SER A 47 -4.55 10.67 17.13
C SER A 47 -3.46 10.24 18.12
N MET A 48 -3.34 8.94 18.41
CA MET A 48 -2.26 8.35 19.21
C MET A 48 -1.14 7.76 18.33
N ASP A 49 -1.16 8.05 17.03
CA ASP A 49 -0.24 7.55 16.01
C ASP A 49 -0.34 6.02 15.80
N ALA A 50 -1.39 5.37 16.28
CA ALA A 50 -1.61 3.94 16.05
C ALA A 50 -2.18 3.69 14.65
N VAL A 51 -1.63 2.71 13.91
CA VAL A 51 -2.13 2.33 12.58
C VAL A 51 -3.51 1.71 12.72
N THR A 52 -4.51 2.35 12.12
CA THR A 52 -5.91 1.90 12.07
C THR A 52 -6.25 1.17 10.77
N CYS A 53 -5.57 1.51 9.67
CA CYS A 53 -5.76 0.90 8.36
C CYS A 53 -4.46 1.00 7.55
N ALA A 54 -4.23 0.02 6.68
CA ALA A 54 -3.15 0.06 5.69
C ALA A 54 -3.68 -0.53 4.38
N TYR A 55 -3.41 0.15 3.28
CA TYR A 55 -3.79 -0.30 1.94
C TYR A 55 -2.72 0.08 0.92
N CYS A 56 -2.69 -0.61 -0.20
CA CYS A 56 -1.77 -0.28 -1.28
C CYS A 56 -2.48 -0.28 -2.62
N ARG A 57 -2.08 0.62 -3.51
CA ARG A 57 -2.67 0.77 -4.85
C ARG A 57 -1.61 1.03 -5.90
N CYS A 58 -1.89 0.65 -7.14
CA CYS A 58 -1.02 1.06 -8.25
C CYS A 58 -1.14 2.57 -8.47
N ALA A 59 0.00 3.26 -8.56
CA ALA A 59 0.03 4.70 -8.85
C ALA A 59 -0.46 5.02 -10.27
N THR A 60 -0.29 4.08 -11.20
CA THR A 60 -0.56 4.27 -12.63
C THR A 60 -2.02 3.99 -12.98
N CYS A 61 -2.55 2.82 -12.63
CA CYS A 61 -3.93 2.42 -12.97
C CYS A 61 -4.93 2.62 -11.83
N GLY A 62 -4.45 2.83 -10.60
CA GLY A 62 -5.30 2.98 -9.43
C GLY A 62 -5.89 1.68 -8.87
N ASP A 63 -5.51 0.53 -9.42
CA ASP A 63 -5.96 -0.78 -8.90
C ASP A 63 -5.59 -0.92 -7.43
N ASP A 64 -6.54 -1.44 -6.64
CA ASP A 64 -6.27 -1.84 -5.26
C ASP A 64 -5.41 -3.09 -5.28
N LEU A 65 -4.23 -2.98 -4.69
CA LEU A 65 -3.25 -4.05 -4.62
C LEU A 65 -3.19 -4.64 -3.22
N THR A 66 -4.06 -4.25 -2.27
CA THR A 66 -4.02 -4.56 -0.82
C THR A 66 -4.09 -6.06 -0.47
N GLY A 67 -3.99 -6.92 -1.47
CA GLY A 67 -3.97 -8.36 -1.39
C GLY A 67 -5.36 -8.92 -1.61
N ASP A 68 -5.52 -9.73 -2.66
CA ASP A 68 -6.62 -10.69 -2.83
C ASP A 68 -6.50 -11.87 -1.84
N GLY A 69 -6.12 -11.58 -0.59
CA GLY A 69 -6.03 -12.56 0.49
C GLY A 69 -7.39 -12.92 1.10
N ASN A 70 -8.47 -12.26 0.66
CA ASN A 70 -9.87 -12.66 0.86
C ASN A 70 -10.82 -11.72 0.09
N ASN A 71 -11.12 -12.02 -1.18
CA ASN A 71 -12.53 -12.08 -1.56
C ASN A 71 -12.74 -13.16 -2.62
N GLY A 72 -13.47 -14.20 -2.22
CA GLY A 72 -13.62 -15.44 -2.96
C GLY A 72 -13.99 -15.27 -4.42
N THR A 73 -13.31 -16.05 -5.24
CA THR A 73 -13.97 -16.83 -6.28
C THR A 73 -15.18 -17.55 -5.67
N SER A 74 -16.40 -17.06 -5.95
CA SER A 74 -17.66 -17.81 -6.11
C SER A 74 -18.80 -16.87 -6.48
#